data_AF-A0A1L3F3D0-F1
#
_entry.id   AF-A0A1L3F3D0-F1
#
_cell.length_a   1.000
_cell.length_b   1.000
_cell.length_c   1.000
_cell.angle_alpha   90.00
_cell.angle_beta   90.00
_cell.angle_gamma   90.00
#
_symmetry.space_group_name_H-M   'P 1'
#
loop_
_entity.id
_entity.type
_entity.pdbx_description
1 polymer ?
#
loop_
_entity_poly.entity_id
_entity_poly.type
_entity_poly.pdbx_seq_one_letter_code
_entity_poly.pdbx_strand_id
1 'polypeptide(L)'
;MAVQSDVIDDAGPYDRAKALGAFKLGDLTFYWITRLSAISVLLILGGIIISLIVGAFPAMKEYGFAFLWTQRWAPSADPPVLGALGPIYGTLITSFIAMAIAIPVGLGIAIFLTELCPQWARRPIGMAIELLAGIPSIIYGMWGFFVLGPFLANTFQPFMIKIFDGVPVLGAIFAGPPSYLSLFNAALILAIMVLPFITSISVDVFKTVPPVLKEAAYGVGCTTWEVVRSVVIPYTRVGVIGGVMLALGRALGETMAVTFIIGNSFRISSSIFAPGTTISAAIASEFAESDGLHQSGLILLGLLLFVLTFFVLAAARLMLMRLEKKAGK
;
A
#
# COMPACT_ATOMS: atom_id res chain seq x y z
N MET A 1 51.70 20.96 53.16
CA MET A 1 50.95 21.94 52.35
C MET A 1 49.61 21.31 52.05
N ALA A 2 48.60 21.65 52.85
CA ALA A 2 47.25 21.11 52.75
C ALA A 2 46.48 21.91 51.70
N VAL A 3 45.85 21.22 50.74
CA VAL A 3 44.79 21.80 49.89
C VAL A 3 43.60 20.85 49.98
N GLN A 4 42.58 21.37 50.65
CA GLN A 4 41.18 20.99 50.74
C GLN A 4 40.67 19.89 49.81
N SER A 5 40.19 18.82 50.45
CA SER A 5 39.21 17.86 49.93
C SER A 5 37.81 18.25 50.43
N ASP A 6 37.34 19.46 50.12
CA ASP A 6 35.98 19.89 50.42
C ASP A 6 35.28 20.14 49.08
N VAL A 7 34.41 19.21 48.67
CA VAL A 7 33.08 19.37 48.02
C VAL A 7 32.71 17.99 47.42
N ILE A 8 32.59 16.96 48.26
CA ILE A 8 31.81 15.75 47.90
C ILE A 8 31.11 15.29 49.16
N ASP A 9 30.11 16.04 49.62
CA ASP A 9 29.00 15.54 50.45
C ASP A 9 27.99 16.66 50.66
N ASP A 10 26.90 16.66 49.87
CA ASP A 10 25.53 16.74 50.42
C ASP A 10 24.49 16.65 49.28
N ALA A 11 24.05 15.43 48.97
CA ALA A 11 22.78 15.22 48.27
C ALA A 11 21.89 14.41 49.21
N GLY A 12 21.23 15.11 50.14
CA GLY A 12 20.39 14.50 51.17
C GLY A 12 19.27 13.62 50.59
N PRO A 13 18.80 12.58 51.33
CA PRO A 13 17.77 11.63 50.88
C PRO A 13 16.45 12.29 50.40
N TYR A 14 16.17 13.51 50.89
CA TYR A 14 14.96 14.27 50.58
C TYR A 14 14.90 14.78 49.12
N ASP A 15 16.04 14.95 48.43
CA ASP A 15 16.07 15.55 47.09
C ASP A 15 15.75 14.52 46.00
N ARG A 16 16.21 13.26 46.18
CA ARG A 16 15.86 12.14 45.29
C ARG A 16 14.36 11.79 45.35
N ALA A 17 13.74 11.89 46.53
CA ALA A 17 12.32 11.57 46.68
C ALA A 17 11.39 12.58 45.96
N LYS A 18 11.73 13.88 45.98
CA LYS A 18 11.02 14.92 45.21
C LYS A 18 11.21 14.76 43.71
N ALA A 19 12.45 14.50 43.26
CA ALA A 19 12.71 14.22 41.84
C ALA A 19 11.92 13.00 41.35
N LEU A 20 11.94 11.88 42.09
CA LEU A 20 11.16 10.67 41.78
C LEU A 20 9.64 10.90 41.83
N GLY A 21 9.16 11.79 42.69
CA GLY A 21 7.74 12.19 42.75
C GLY A 21 7.29 13.00 41.52
N ALA A 22 8.16 13.88 41.01
CA ALA A 22 7.91 14.64 39.79
C ALA A 22 7.87 13.73 38.54
N PHE A 23 8.78 12.74 38.46
CA PHE A 23 8.75 11.73 37.39
C PHE A 23 7.48 10.88 37.43
N LYS A 24 6.96 10.52 38.60
CA LYS A 24 5.70 9.76 38.71
C LYS A 24 4.48 10.50 38.13
N LEU A 25 4.41 11.82 38.28
CA LEU A 25 3.32 12.60 37.69
C LEU A 25 3.48 12.73 36.17
N GLY A 26 4.71 12.92 35.68
CA GLY A 26 5.03 12.91 34.26
C GLY A 26 4.71 11.58 33.60
N ASP A 27 5.11 10.47 34.21
CA ASP A 27 4.85 9.12 33.71
C ASP A 27 3.35 8.79 33.73
N LEU A 28 2.62 9.19 34.79
CA LEU A 28 1.19 8.97 34.89
C LEU A 28 0.41 9.79 33.84
N THR A 29 0.77 11.06 33.66
CA THR A 29 0.13 11.92 32.65
C THR A 29 0.43 11.41 31.24
N PHE A 30 1.68 11.05 30.96
CA PHE A 30 2.07 10.43 29.69
C PHE A 30 1.33 9.11 29.43
N TYR A 31 1.21 8.25 30.43
CA TYR A 31 0.45 7.00 30.34
C TYR A 31 -1.03 7.23 30.00
N TRP A 32 -1.68 8.19 30.66
CA TRP A 32 -3.10 8.48 30.36
C TRP A 32 -3.29 9.15 29.01
N ILE A 33 -2.40 10.06 28.59
CA ILE A 33 -2.47 10.70 27.28
C ILE A 33 -2.30 9.66 26.16
N THR A 34 -1.30 8.78 26.27
CA THR A 34 -1.06 7.73 25.28
C THR A 34 -2.20 6.71 25.26
N ARG A 35 -2.73 6.31 26.42
CA ARG A 35 -3.88 5.41 26.52
C ARG A 35 -5.16 6.04 25.96
N LEU A 36 -5.45 7.30 26.27
CA LEU A 36 -6.59 8.03 25.71
C LEU A 36 -6.47 8.17 24.19
N SER A 37 -5.26 8.42 23.68
CA SER A 37 -5.00 8.48 22.24
C SER A 37 -5.23 7.12 21.57
N ALA A 38 -4.79 6.01 22.19
CA ALA A 38 -5.05 4.68 21.66
C ALA A 38 -6.56 4.33 21.67
N ILE A 39 -7.27 4.67 22.75
CA ILE A 39 -8.71 4.45 22.87
C ILE A 39 -9.46 5.33 21.86
N SER A 40 -9.08 6.59 21.68
CA SER A 40 -9.75 7.50 20.74
C SER A 40 -9.61 7.02 19.30
N VAL A 41 -8.45 6.50 18.90
CA VAL A 41 -8.26 5.87 17.58
C VAL A 41 -9.22 4.69 17.38
N LEU A 42 -9.36 3.82 18.38
CA LEU A 42 -10.29 2.69 18.31
C LEU A 42 -11.76 3.15 18.25
N LEU A 43 -12.13 4.16 19.03
CA LEU A 43 -13.48 4.73 19.01
C LEU A 43 -13.81 5.40 17.67
N ILE A 44 -12.88 6.16 17.10
CA ILE A 44 -13.05 6.78 15.78
C ILE A 44 -13.20 5.70 14.71
N LEU A 45 -12.33 4.68 14.72
CA LEU A 45 -12.42 3.56 13.76
C LEU A 45 -13.75 2.82 13.88
N GLY A 46 -14.18 2.51 15.11
CA GLY A 46 -15.49 1.91 15.37
C GLY A 46 -16.65 2.78 14.91
N GLY A 47 -16.57 4.10 15.16
CA GLY A 47 -17.54 5.09 14.72
C GLY A 47 -17.64 5.18 13.19
N ILE A 48 -16.50 5.12 12.48
CA ILE A 48 -16.46 5.07 11.01
C ILE A 48 -17.16 3.82 10.50
N ILE A 49 -16.88 2.65 11.09
CA ILE A 49 -17.51 1.38 10.69
C ILE A 49 -19.03 1.45 10.89
N ILE A 50 -19.48 1.95 12.05
CA ILE A 50 -20.91 2.11 12.34
C ILE A 50 -21.54 3.10 11.35
N SER A 51 -20.89 4.23 11.08
CA SER A 51 -21.35 5.23 10.11
C SER A 51 -21.49 4.64 8.70
N LEU A 52 -20.52 3.85 8.25
CA LEU A 52 -20.58 3.16 6.96
C LEU A 52 -21.75 2.16 6.92
N ILE A 53 -21.97 1.38 7.96
CA ILE A 53 -23.09 0.41 8.03
C ILE A 53 -24.44 1.12 7.98
N VAL A 54 -24.60 2.19 8.77
CA VAL A 54 -25.86 2.97 8.82
C VAL A 54 -26.11 3.69 7.49
N GLY A 55 -25.10 4.36 6.94
CA GLY A 55 -25.23 5.10 5.67
C GLY A 55 -25.41 4.21 4.45
N ALA A 56 -24.86 2.99 4.48
CA ALA A 56 -25.05 1.99 3.42
C ALA A 56 -26.38 1.24 3.51
N PHE A 57 -27.08 1.29 4.66
CA PHE A 57 -28.29 0.50 4.91
C PHE A 57 -29.40 0.68 3.86
N PRO A 58 -29.72 1.91 3.37
CA PRO A 58 -30.71 2.09 2.32
C PRO A 58 -30.34 1.36 1.01
N ALA A 59 -29.08 1.46 0.58
CA ALA A 59 -28.59 0.78 -0.61
C ALA A 59 -28.52 -0.75 -0.41
N MET A 60 -28.16 -1.23 0.78
CA MET A 60 -28.19 -2.66 1.09
C MET A 60 -29.60 -3.24 1.02
N LYS A 61 -30.61 -2.48 1.45
CA LYS A 61 -32.01 -2.90 1.40
C LYS A 61 -32.54 -2.95 -0.03
N GLU A 62 -32.18 -1.98 -0.86
CA GLU A 62 -32.65 -1.87 -2.25
C GLU A 62 -31.96 -2.88 -3.17
N TYR A 63 -30.63 -2.95 -3.15
CA TYR A 63 -29.85 -3.74 -4.11
C TYR A 63 -29.44 -5.12 -3.57
N GLY A 64 -29.40 -5.30 -2.24
CA GLY A 64 -29.03 -6.55 -1.60
C GLY A 64 -27.70 -7.13 -2.09
N PHE A 65 -27.63 -8.46 -2.17
CA PHE A 65 -26.45 -9.17 -2.68
C PHE A 65 -26.23 -8.99 -4.18
N ALA A 66 -27.26 -8.61 -4.95
CA ALA A 66 -27.13 -8.38 -6.39
C ALA A 66 -26.16 -7.22 -6.69
N PHE A 67 -25.99 -6.28 -5.75
CA PHE A 67 -25.01 -5.21 -5.84
C PHE A 67 -23.59 -5.70 -6.15
N LEU A 68 -23.18 -6.85 -5.61
CA LEU A 68 -21.82 -7.40 -5.79
C LEU A 68 -21.55 -7.89 -7.21
N TRP A 69 -22.57 -8.38 -7.90
CA TRP A 69 -22.45 -9.02 -9.22
C TRP A 69 -23.00 -8.15 -10.36
N THR A 70 -23.63 -7.03 -10.01
CA THR A 70 -24.15 -6.08 -11.00
C THR A 70 -23.00 -5.23 -11.54
N GLN A 71 -22.85 -5.21 -12.87
CA GLN A 71 -21.87 -4.38 -13.57
C GLN A 71 -22.42 -2.99 -13.92
N ARG A 72 -23.73 -2.86 -14.09
CA ARG A 72 -24.35 -1.60 -14.52
C ARG A 72 -24.30 -0.58 -13.39
N TRP A 73 -23.75 0.60 -13.71
CA TRP A 73 -23.78 1.79 -12.86
C TRP A 73 -24.50 2.90 -13.63
N ALA A 74 -25.70 3.24 -13.18
CA ALA A 74 -26.56 4.27 -13.76
C ALA A 74 -27.42 4.91 -12.64
N PRO A 75 -26.83 5.86 -11.87
CA PRO A 75 -27.55 6.56 -10.79
C PRO A 75 -28.75 7.37 -11.28
N SER A 76 -28.68 7.88 -12.52
CA SER A 76 -29.73 8.70 -13.14
C SER A 76 -30.82 7.90 -13.87
N ALA A 77 -30.75 6.55 -13.85
CA ALA A 77 -31.81 5.72 -14.44
C ALA A 77 -33.05 5.69 -13.54
N ASP A 78 -34.21 5.36 -14.12
CA ASP A 78 -35.45 5.15 -13.37
C ASP A 78 -35.97 3.71 -13.60
N PRO A 79 -35.86 2.80 -12.62
CA PRO A 79 -35.24 2.99 -11.30
C PRO A 79 -33.70 3.07 -11.36
N PRO A 80 -33.03 3.69 -10.37
CA PRO A 80 -31.56 3.76 -10.30
C PRO A 80 -30.94 2.36 -10.24
N VAL A 81 -29.83 2.16 -10.95
CA VAL A 81 -29.10 0.88 -10.95
C VAL A 81 -27.67 1.11 -10.50
N LEU A 82 -27.28 0.54 -9.37
CA LEU A 82 -25.93 0.65 -8.83
C LEU A 82 -25.32 -0.75 -8.68
N GLY A 83 -24.09 -0.91 -9.15
CA GLY A 83 -23.38 -2.19 -9.16
C GLY A 83 -21.89 -2.05 -8.84
N ALA A 84 -21.40 -2.89 -7.94
CA ALA A 84 -20.02 -2.83 -7.45
C ALA A 84 -19.02 -3.67 -8.26
N LEU A 85 -19.49 -4.53 -9.18
CA LEU A 85 -18.60 -5.50 -9.83
C LEU A 85 -17.47 -4.82 -10.61
N GLY A 86 -17.78 -3.72 -11.32
CA GLY A 86 -16.77 -2.92 -12.03
C GLY A 86 -15.70 -2.33 -11.11
N PRO A 87 -16.08 -1.52 -10.09
CA PRO A 87 -15.14 -1.00 -9.10
C PRO A 87 -14.32 -2.07 -8.36
N ILE A 88 -14.93 -3.20 -7.99
CA ILE A 88 -14.23 -4.32 -7.34
C ILE A 88 -13.15 -4.89 -8.28
N TYR A 89 -13.55 -5.18 -9.53
CA TYR A 89 -12.64 -5.67 -10.55
C TYR A 89 -11.48 -4.69 -10.77
N GLY A 90 -11.77 -3.39 -10.90
CA GLY A 90 -10.75 -2.38 -11.08
C GLY A 90 -9.78 -2.30 -9.89
N THR A 91 -10.27 -2.30 -8.64
CA THR A 91 -9.42 -2.28 -7.44
C THR A 91 -8.49 -3.50 -7.39
N LEU A 92 -9.01 -4.69 -7.67
CA LEU A 92 -8.24 -5.93 -7.61
C LEU A 92 -7.20 -6.01 -8.73
N ILE A 93 -7.58 -5.71 -9.98
CA ILE A 93 -6.69 -5.80 -11.13
C ILE A 93 -5.58 -4.74 -11.06
N THR A 94 -5.92 -3.49 -10.73
CA THR A 94 -4.92 -2.42 -10.61
C THR A 94 -3.92 -2.72 -9.49
N SER A 95 -4.39 -3.15 -8.32
CA SER A 95 -3.52 -3.54 -7.20
C SER A 95 -2.68 -4.77 -7.54
N PHE A 96 -3.25 -5.77 -8.22
CA PHE A 96 -2.51 -6.97 -8.62
C PHE A 96 -1.37 -6.63 -9.59
N ILE A 97 -1.67 -5.89 -10.67
CA ILE A 97 -0.66 -5.47 -11.65
C ILE A 97 0.40 -4.59 -10.97
N ALA A 98 -0.02 -3.65 -10.12
CA ALA A 98 0.89 -2.77 -9.40
C ALA A 98 1.88 -3.56 -8.52
N MET A 99 1.38 -4.53 -7.75
CA MET A 99 2.22 -5.37 -6.89
C MET A 99 3.09 -6.33 -7.70
N ALA A 100 2.58 -6.89 -8.81
CA ALA A 100 3.36 -7.74 -9.70
C ALA A 100 4.59 -7.03 -10.28
N ILE A 101 4.50 -5.71 -10.48
CA ILE A 101 5.62 -4.87 -10.92
C ILE A 101 6.47 -4.41 -9.72
N ALA A 102 5.84 -3.86 -8.68
CA ALA A 102 6.54 -3.20 -7.59
C ALA A 102 7.32 -4.17 -6.69
N ILE A 103 6.84 -5.41 -6.49
CA ILE A 103 7.55 -6.42 -5.68
C ILE A 103 8.92 -6.76 -6.27
N PRO A 104 9.04 -7.27 -7.51
CA PRO A 104 10.35 -7.64 -8.05
C PRO A 104 11.28 -6.44 -8.19
N VAL A 105 10.76 -5.29 -8.63
CA VAL A 105 11.58 -4.08 -8.79
C VAL A 105 12.04 -3.55 -7.43
N GLY A 106 11.14 -3.44 -6.45
CA GLY A 106 11.48 -2.95 -5.11
C GLY A 106 12.44 -3.86 -4.36
N LEU A 107 12.27 -5.19 -4.46
CA LEU A 107 13.22 -6.14 -3.90
C LEU A 107 14.56 -6.10 -4.62
N GLY A 108 14.58 -5.95 -5.94
CA GLY A 108 15.80 -5.79 -6.72
C GLY A 108 16.60 -4.55 -6.28
N ILE A 109 15.92 -3.41 -6.11
CA ILE A 109 16.55 -2.18 -5.61
C ILE A 109 17.05 -2.37 -4.18
N ALA A 110 16.27 -3.04 -3.32
CA ALA A 110 16.68 -3.31 -1.95
C ALA A 110 17.95 -4.18 -1.88
N ILE A 111 17.99 -5.28 -2.63
CA ILE A 111 19.16 -6.16 -2.75
C ILE A 111 20.36 -5.37 -3.27
N PHE A 112 20.16 -4.56 -4.31
CA PHE A 112 21.21 -3.71 -4.85
C PHE A 112 21.77 -2.78 -3.78
N LEU A 113 20.92 -2.06 -3.06
CA LEU A 113 21.32 -1.10 -2.02
C LEU A 113 21.99 -1.74 -0.81
N THR A 114 21.73 -3.01 -0.52
CA THR A 114 22.29 -3.69 0.65
C THR A 114 23.55 -4.47 0.35
N GLU A 115 23.65 -5.11 -0.81
CA GLU A 115 24.70 -6.11 -1.09
C GLU A 115 25.60 -5.75 -2.29
N LEU A 116 25.15 -4.91 -3.23
CA LEU A 116 25.89 -4.63 -4.47
C LEU A 116 26.33 -3.17 -4.61
N CYS A 117 25.62 -2.24 -3.98
CA CYS A 117 25.79 -0.80 -4.18
C CYS A 117 27.08 -0.29 -3.54
N PRO A 118 27.90 0.49 -4.26
CA PRO A 118 29.09 1.09 -3.68
C PRO A 118 28.73 2.11 -2.60
N GLN A 119 29.56 2.19 -1.56
CA GLN A 119 29.23 2.94 -0.33
C GLN A 119 28.89 4.42 -0.57
N TRP A 120 29.52 5.05 -1.56
CA TRP A 120 29.28 6.45 -1.91
C TRP A 120 27.91 6.69 -2.57
N ALA A 121 27.37 5.71 -3.31
CA ALA A 121 26.08 5.81 -3.98
C ALA A 121 24.90 5.38 -3.09
N ARG A 122 25.16 4.59 -2.05
CA ARG A 122 24.13 4.04 -1.17
C ARG A 122 23.27 5.10 -0.49
N ARG A 123 23.91 6.12 0.08
CA ARG A 123 23.22 7.23 0.76
C ARG A 123 22.34 8.06 -0.18
N PRO A 124 22.84 8.62 -1.30
CA PRO A 124 22.02 9.44 -2.18
C PRO A 124 20.85 8.66 -2.80
N ILE A 125 21.07 7.41 -3.24
CA ILE A 125 20.00 6.60 -3.82
C ILE A 125 18.94 6.25 -2.76
N GLY A 126 19.36 5.86 -1.54
CA GLY A 126 18.45 5.61 -0.43
C GLY A 126 17.58 6.82 -0.11
N MET A 127 18.18 8.01 0.00
CA MET A 127 17.45 9.26 0.22
C MET A 127 16.48 9.57 -0.93
N ALA A 128 16.86 9.35 -2.20
CA ALA A 128 15.96 9.56 -3.33
C ALA A 128 14.71 8.67 -3.26
N ILE A 129 14.85 7.42 -2.81
CA ILE A 129 13.73 6.49 -2.63
C ILE A 129 12.82 6.90 -1.47
N GLU A 130 13.40 7.34 -0.36
CA GLU A 130 12.62 7.87 0.77
C GLU A 130 11.86 9.15 0.37
N LEU A 131 12.49 10.03 -0.41
CA LEU A 131 11.86 11.24 -0.93
C LEU A 131 10.69 10.92 -1.89
N LEU A 132 10.78 9.85 -2.68
CA LEU A 132 9.66 9.38 -3.52
C LEU A 132 8.42 9.03 -2.69
N ALA A 133 8.57 8.50 -1.47
CA ALA A 133 7.44 8.24 -0.57
C ALA A 133 6.78 9.50 -0.01
N GLY A 134 7.51 10.63 0.01
CA GLY A 134 7.03 11.92 0.48
C GLY A 134 6.23 12.72 -0.55
N ILE A 135 6.23 12.30 -1.82
CA ILE A 135 5.47 12.97 -2.88
C ILE A 135 3.96 12.73 -2.68
N PRO A 136 3.13 13.80 -2.59
CA PRO A 136 1.68 13.66 -2.53
C PRO A 136 1.11 12.87 -3.71
N SER A 137 0.15 11.98 -3.44
CA SER A 137 -0.39 11.07 -4.47
C SER A 137 -1.06 11.79 -5.64
N ILE A 138 -1.68 12.95 -5.40
CA ILE A 138 -2.23 13.79 -6.46
C ILE A 138 -1.18 14.24 -7.48
N ILE A 139 0.06 14.48 -7.06
CA ILE A 139 1.15 14.88 -7.96
C ILE A 139 1.48 13.73 -8.91
N TYR A 140 1.54 12.49 -8.38
CA TYR A 140 1.71 11.30 -9.22
C TYR A 140 0.55 11.13 -10.20
N GLY A 141 -0.69 11.35 -9.76
CA GLY A 141 -1.87 11.28 -10.63
C GLY A 141 -1.83 12.30 -11.76
N MET A 142 -1.51 13.57 -11.45
CA MET A 142 -1.40 14.63 -12.45
C MET A 142 -0.23 14.42 -13.40
N TRP A 143 0.97 14.07 -12.90
CA TRP A 143 2.11 13.70 -13.75
C TRP A 143 1.75 12.51 -14.65
N GLY A 144 1.05 11.54 -14.07
CA GLY A 144 0.44 10.43 -14.76
C GLY A 144 -0.39 10.86 -15.95
N PHE A 145 -1.37 11.71 -15.70
CA PHE A 145 -2.30 12.19 -16.70
C PHE A 145 -1.60 13.03 -17.80
N PHE A 146 -0.71 13.95 -17.43
CA PHE A 146 -0.10 14.88 -18.39
C PHE A 146 1.12 14.33 -19.14
N VAL A 147 1.85 13.37 -18.56
CA VAL A 147 3.12 12.90 -19.10
C VAL A 147 3.06 11.40 -19.40
N LEU A 148 2.79 10.57 -18.39
CA LEU A 148 2.87 9.12 -18.53
C LEU A 148 1.79 8.56 -19.46
N GLY A 149 0.54 8.99 -19.30
CA GLY A 149 -0.60 8.56 -20.11
C GLY A 149 -0.38 8.82 -21.60
N PRO A 150 -0.06 10.07 -22.01
CA PRO A 150 0.34 10.40 -23.38
C PRO A 150 1.52 9.58 -23.89
N PHE A 151 2.57 9.42 -23.10
CA PHE A 151 3.72 8.60 -23.48
C PHE A 151 3.35 7.13 -23.73
N LEU A 152 2.58 6.52 -22.81
CA LEU A 152 2.17 5.13 -22.94
C LEU A 152 1.21 4.93 -24.11
N ALA A 153 0.23 5.80 -24.29
CA ALA A 153 -0.73 5.72 -25.39
C ALA A 153 -0.07 5.88 -26.77
N ASN A 154 0.94 6.75 -26.89
CA ASN A 154 1.59 7.04 -28.17
C ASN A 154 2.75 6.08 -28.48
N THR A 155 3.37 5.46 -27.48
CA THR A 155 4.60 4.65 -27.68
C THR A 155 4.42 3.20 -27.23
N PHE A 156 4.02 2.98 -25.97
CA PHE A 156 4.05 1.63 -25.38
C PHE A 156 2.85 0.77 -25.76
N GLN A 157 1.63 1.30 -25.63
CA GLN A 157 0.40 0.55 -25.92
C GLN A 157 0.32 0.10 -27.38
N PRO A 158 0.60 0.95 -28.41
CA PRO A 158 0.58 0.50 -29.80
C PRO A 158 1.60 -0.61 -30.08
N PHE A 159 2.78 -0.52 -29.46
CA PHE A 159 3.81 -1.54 -29.55
C PHE A 159 3.36 -2.88 -28.94
N MET A 160 2.75 -2.85 -27.76
CA MET A 160 2.22 -4.06 -27.11
C MET A 160 1.04 -4.68 -27.87
N ILE A 161 0.10 -3.85 -28.34
CA ILE A 161 -1.02 -4.29 -29.18
C ILE A 161 -0.48 -5.05 -30.40
N LYS A 162 0.54 -4.50 -31.08
CA LYS A 162 1.12 -5.11 -32.28
C LYS A 162 1.82 -6.45 -32.00
N ILE A 163 2.50 -6.57 -30.87
CA ILE A 163 3.24 -7.80 -30.51
C ILE A 163 2.29 -8.94 -30.15
N PHE A 164 1.21 -8.62 -29.43
CA PHE A 164 0.25 -9.61 -28.97
C PHE A 164 -0.95 -9.79 -29.92
N ASP A 165 -0.92 -9.14 -31.08
CA ASP A 165 -1.94 -9.32 -32.11
C ASP A 165 -1.95 -10.78 -32.59
N GLY A 166 -3.14 -11.36 -32.66
CA GLY A 166 -3.32 -12.77 -33.01
C GLY A 166 -2.90 -13.81 -31.96
N VAL A 167 -2.37 -13.41 -30.79
CA VAL A 167 -2.04 -14.36 -29.71
C VAL A 167 -3.30 -14.65 -28.89
N PRO A 168 -3.75 -15.92 -28.75
CA PRO A 168 -4.91 -16.26 -27.93
C PRO A 168 -4.72 -15.79 -26.48
N VAL A 169 -5.78 -15.29 -25.85
CA VAL A 169 -5.79 -14.72 -24.48
C VAL A 169 -5.01 -13.41 -24.34
N LEU A 170 -3.72 -13.37 -24.70
CA LEU A 170 -2.89 -12.16 -24.58
C LEU A 170 -3.35 -11.05 -25.52
N GLY A 171 -3.78 -11.39 -26.73
CA GLY A 171 -4.39 -10.44 -27.65
C GLY A 171 -5.62 -9.77 -27.03
N ALA A 172 -6.47 -10.50 -26.31
CA ALA A 172 -7.67 -9.92 -25.67
C ALA A 172 -7.36 -9.03 -24.46
N ILE A 173 -6.24 -9.29 -23.77
CA ILE A 173 -5.78 -8.52 -22.60
C ILE A 173 -5.12 -7.21 -23.04
N PHE A 174 -4.32 -7.25 -24.11
CA PHE A 174 -3.60 -6.08 -24.63
C PHE A 174 -4.30 -5.41 -25.82
N ALA A 175 -5.49 -5.88 -26.24
CA ALA A 175 -6.27 -5.28 -27.32
C ALA A 175 -6.90 -3.94 -26.94
N GLY A 176 -7.46 -3.27 -27.94
CA GLY A 176 -8.25 -2.05 -27.77
C GLY A 176 -7.51 -0.81 -28.28
N PRO A 177 -8.21 0.32 -28.38
CA PRO A 177 -7.60 1.57 -28.78
C PRO A 177 -6.61 2.03 -27.70
N PRO A 178 -5.41 2.50 -28.08
CA PRO A 178 -4.53 3.16 -27.13
C PRO A 178 -5.25 4.32 -26.44
N SER A 179 -5.14 4.37 -25.12
CA SER A 179 -5.85 5.34 -24.28
C SER A 179 -4.90 6.00 -23.30
N TYR A 180 -5.06 7.33 -23.15
CA TYR A 180 -4.42 8.11 -22.10
C TYR A 180 -4.92 7.71 -20.71
N LEU A 181 -6.17 7.23 -20.64
CA LEU A 181 -6.85 6.81 -19.42
C LEU A 181 -7.12 5.30 -19.46
N SER A 182 -6.49 4.54 -18.57
CA SER A 182 -6.62 3.07 -18.57
C SER A 182 -6.31 2.44 -17.21
N LEU A 183 -6.79 1.20 -17.02
CA LEU A 183 -6.45 0.36 -15.87
C LEU A 183 -4.94 0.13 -15.76
N PHE A 184 -4.26 -0.10 -16.89
CA PHE A 184 -2.81 -0.30 -16.93
C PHE A 184 -2.04 0.96 -16.51
N ASN A 185 -2.40 2.13 -17.03
CA ASN A 185 -1.74 3.38 -16.67
C ASN A 185 -1.90 3.68 -15.17
N ALA A 186 -3.10 3.45 -14.63
CA ALA A 186 -3.36 3.57 -13.19
C ALA A 186 -2.54 2.57 -12.36
N ALA A 187 -2.46 1.30 -12.77
CA ALA A 187 -1.65 0.29 -12.11
C ALA A 187 -0.15 0.61 -12.12
N LEU A 188 0.36 1.21 -13.20
CA LEU A 188 1.77 1.58 -13.32
C LEU A 188 2.13 2.72 -12.36
N ILE A 189 1.27 3.74 -12.24
CA ILE A 189 1.46 4.81 -11.26
C ILE A 189 1.41 4.27 -9.85
N LEU A 190 0.43 3.39 -9.59
CA LEU A 190 0.32 2.72 -8.31
C LEU A 190 1.58 1.91 -7.97
N ALA A 191 2.17 1.23 -8.96
CA ALA A 191 3.43 0.51 -8.80
C ALA A 191 4.57 1.46 -8.40
N ILE A 192 4.73 2.58 -9.11
CA ILE A 192 5.76 3.59 -8.81
C ILE A 192 5.58 4.16 -7.40
N MET A 193 4.33 4.42 -7.01
CA MET A 193 4.00 4.99 -5.70
C MET A 193 4.25 4.01 -4.55
N VAL A 194 4.00 2.71 -4.75
CA VAL A 194 4.15 1.69 -3.71
C VAL A 194 5.58 1.13 -3.62
N LEU A 195 6.35 1.22 -4.71
CA LEU A 195 7.76 0.84 -4.80
C LEU A 195 8.66 1.36 -3.66
N PRO A 196 8.62 2.65 -3.26
CA PRO A 196 9.49 3.13 -2.18
C PRO A 196 9.17 2.48 -0.83
N PHE A 197 7.92 2.09 -0.57
CA PHE A 197 7.54 1.37 0.66
C PHE A 197 8.12 -0.04 0.67
N ILE A 198 8.03 -0.77 -0.45
CA ILE A 198 8.60 -2.12 -0.55
C ILE A 198 10.11 -2.04 -0.40
N THR A 199 10.74 -1.08 -1.09
CA THR A 199 12.20 -0.92 -1.10
C THR A 199 12.74 -0.55 0.27
N SER A 200 12.21 0.50 0.92
CA SER A 200 12.74 0.99 2.21
C SER A 200 12.61 -0.06 3.30
N ILE A 201 11.44 -0.70 3.41
CA ILE A 201 11.21 -1.76 4.39
C ILE A 201 12.13 -2.95 4.11
N SER A 202 12.27 -3.37 2.86
CA SER A 202 13.14 -4.51 2.52
C SER A 202 14.61 -4.21 2.82
N VAL A 203 15.09 -2.99 2.55
CA VAL A 203 16.45 -2.56 2.90
C VAL A 203 16.69 -2.67 4.41
N ASP A 204 15.75 -2.19 5.21
CA ASP A 204 15.91 -2.21 6.66
C ASP A 204 15.86 -3.64 7.23
N VAL A 205 14.97 -4.48 6.71
CA VAL A 205 14.91 -5.90 7.10
C VAL A 205 16.19 -6.63 6.66
N PHE A 206 16.71 -6.42 5.45
CA PHE A 206 17.96 -7.03 4.99
C PHE A 206 19.17 -6.64 5.83
N LYS A 207 19.23 -5.41 6.36
CA LYS A 207 20.29 -4.99 7.28
C LYS A 207 20.27 -5.72 8.63
N THR A 208 19.15 -6.33 9.01
CA THR A 208 19.05 -7.10 10.27
C THR A 208 19.73 -8.47 10.21
N VAL A 209 20.13 -8.95 9.02
CA VAL A 209 20.83 -10.22 8.87
C VAL A 209 22.20 -10.13 9.55
N PRO A 210 22.52 -11.02 10.52
CA PRO A 210 23.81 -11.04 11.18
C PRO A 210 24.97 -11.14 10.18
N PRO A 211 25.99 -10.28 10.26
CA PRO A 211 27.14 -10.31 9.34
C PRO A 211 27.83 -11.67 9.30
N VAL A 212 27.93 -12.34 10.44
CA VAL A 212 28.55 -13.68 10.58
C VAL A 212 27.92 -14.71 9.65
N LEU A 213 26.60 -14.69 9.44
CA LEU A 213 25.93 -15.62 8.51
C LEU A 213 26.33 -15.36 7.06
N LYS A 214 26.54 -14.09 6.70
CA LYS A 214 26.95 -13.69 5.35
C LYS A 214 28.43 -13.99 5.12
N GLU A 215 29.28 -13.63 6.06
CA GLU A 215 30.73 -13.89 6.03
C GLU A 215 31.05 -15.38 6.01
N ALA A 216 30.32 -16.21 6.77
CA ALA A 216 30.47 -17.67 6.73
C ALA A 216 30.12 -18.23 5.35
N ALA A 217 29.03 -17.75 4.72
CA ALA A 217 28.68 -18.18 3.37
C ALA A 217 29.73 -17.76 2.33
N TYR A 218 30.25 -16.53 2.42
CA TYR A 218 31.38 -16.10 1.59
C TYR A 218 32.64 -16.94 1.84
N GLY A 219 32.90 -17.36 3.09
CA GLY A 219 34.04 -18.20 3.47
C GLY A 219 34.01 -19.62 2.86
N VAL A 220 32.83 -20.13 2.51
CA VAL A 220 32.65 -21.43 1.81
C VAL A 220 32.69 -21.24 0.27
N GLY A 221 32.90 -20.02 -0.22
CA GLY A 221 33.03 -19.70 -1.64
C GLY A 221 31.72 -19.33 -2.33
N CYS A 222 30.65 -19.03 -1.59
CA CYS A 222 29.40 -18.57 -2.18
C CYS A 222 29.56 -17.19 -2.86
N THR A 223 28.93 -17.04 -4.01
CA THR A 223 28.76 -15.76 -4.72
C THR A 223 27.75 -14.86 -4.00
N THR A 224 27.79 -13.55 -4.29
CA THR A 224 26.84 -12.57 -3.73
C THR A 224 25.38 -12.96 -3.99
N TRP A 225 25.08 -13.51 -5.17
CA TRP A 225 23.75 -14.00 -5.51
C TRP A 225 23.33 -15.21 -4.66
N GLU A 226 24.25 -16.15 -4.43
CA GLU A 226 23.99 -17.31 -3.57
C GLU A 226 23.78 -16.92 -2.11
N VAL A 227 24.55 -15.94 -1.60
CA VAL A 227 24.35 -15.38 -0.26
C VAL A 227 22.99 -14.70 -0.16
N VAL A 228 22.60 -13.88 -1.14
CA VAL A 228 21.29 -13.22 -1.15
C VAL A 228 20.16 -14.25 -1.18
N ARG A 229 20.23 -15.20 -2.12
CA ARG A 229 19.18 -16.19 -2.35
C ARG A 229 19.04 -17.19 -1.20
N SER A 230 20.15 -17.61 -0.61
CA SER A 230 20.18 -18.74 0.35
C SER A 230 20.28 -18.30 1.81
N VAL A 231 20.75 -17.08 2.08
CA VAL A 231 20.93 -16.57 3.45
C VAL A 231 20.02 -15.37 3.69
N VAL A 232 20.18 -14.29 2.92
CA VAL A 232 19.51 -13.01 3.18
C VAL A 232 17.99 -13.13 3.03
N ILE A 233 17.50 -13.56 1.86
CA ILE A 233 16.05 -13.66 1.58
C ILE A 233 15.36 -14.64 2.54
N PRO A 234 15.88 -15.86 2.80
CA PRO A 234 15.23 -16.78 3.72
C PRO A 234 15.19 -16.28 5.16
N TYR A 235 16.27 -15.66 5.64
CA TYR A 235 16.35 -15.09 7.00
C TYR A 235 15.34 -13.95 7.20
N THR A 236 15.11 -13.16 6.15
CA THR A 236 14.31 -11.93 6.22
C THR A 236 12.90 -12.06 5.65
N ARG A 237 12.52 -13.26 5.20
CA ARG A 237 11.26 -13.50 4.47
C ARG A 237 10.02 -12.94 5.17
N VAL A 238 9.95 -13.04 6.50
CA VAL A 238 8.82 -12.55 7.29
C VAL A 238 8.73 -11.03 7.22
N GLY A 239 9.85 -10.33 7.41
CA GLY A 239 9.89 -8.88 7.34
C GLY A 239 9.62 -8.36 5.92
N VAL A 240 10.17 -9.02 4.90
CA VAL A 240 9.91 -8.68 3.49
C VAL A 240 8.43 -8.82 3.15
N ILE A 241 7.82 -9.95 3.50
CA ILE A 241 6.39 -10.16 3.25
C ILE A 241 5.55 -9.13 4.04
N GLY A 242 5.95 -8.79 5.28
CA GLY A 242 5.32 -7.71 6.04
C GLY A 242 5.36 -6.36 5.32
N GLY A 243 6.49 -6.01 4.71
CA GLY A 243 6.62 -4.80 3.88
C GLY A 243 5.74 -4.84 2.63
N VAL A 244 5.71 -5.98 1.92
CA VAL A 244 4.83 -6.21 0.77
C VAL A 244 3.34 -6.12 1.15
N MET A 245 2.97 -6.60 2.34
CA MET A 245 1.59 -6.49 2.84
C MET A 245 1.18 -5.06 3.15
N LEU A 246 2.08 -4.26 3.75
CA LEU A 246 1.80 -2.84 3.99
C LEU A 246 1.62 -2.08 2.67
N ALA A 247 2.48 -2.39 1.69
CA ALA A 247 2.40 -1.91 0.32
C ALA A 247 1.07 -2.28 -0.36
N LEU A 248 0.61 -3.53 -0.23
CA LEU A 248 -0.67 -3.99 -0.77
C LEU A 248 -1.86 -3.25 -0.13
N GLY A 249 -1.84 -3.04 1.19
CA GLY A 249 -2.88 -2.27 1.88
C GLY A 249 -2.98 -0.83 1.35
N ARG A 250 -1.83 -0.19 1.09
CA ARG A 250 -1.77 1.12 0.45
C ARG A 250 -2.29 1.07 -0.99
N ALA A 251 -1.94 0.04 -1.76
CA ALA A 251 -2.36 -0.13 -3.14
C ALA A 251 -3.89 -0.23 -3.28
N LEU A 252 -4.52 -1.05 -2.43
CA LEU A 252 -5.97 -1.26 -2.43
C LEU A 252 -6.76 -0.01 -2.07
N GLY A 253 -6.19 0.84 -1.21
CA GLY A 253 -6.80 2.08 -0.72
C GLY A 253 -6.39 3.33 -1.49
N GLU A 254 -5.61 3.21 -2.58
CA GLU A 254 -5.16 4.39 -3.31
C GLU A 254 -6.32 5.05 -4.03
N THR A 255 -6.46 6.37 -3.83
CA THR A 255 -7.60 7.14 -4.29
C THR A 255 -7.16 8.15 -5.33
N MET A 256 -6.41 9.17 -4.93
CA MET A 256 -6.22 10.37 -5.74
C MET A 256 -5.32 10.13 -6.95
N ALA A 257 -4.23 9.37 -6.81
CA ALA A 257 -3.35 9.10 -7.95
C ALA A 257 -4.10 8.35 -9.07
N VAL A 258 -4.94 7.40 -8.69
CA VAL A 258 -5.68 6.53 -9.60
C VAL A 258 -6.83 7.28 -10.27
N THR A 259 -7.56 8.12 -9.54
CA THR A 259 -8.70 8.90 -10.07
C THR A 259 -8.34 9.70 -11.33
N PHE A 260 -7.15 10.33 -11.37
CA PHE A 260 -6.75 11.17 -12.50
C PHE A 260 -6.45 10.41 -13.79
N ILE A 261 -6.19 9.10 -13.75
CA ILE A 261 -5.67 8.36 -14.91
C ILE A 261 -6.46 7.09 -15.26
N ILE A 262 -7.37 6.63 -14.41
CA ILE A 262 -8.08 5.35 -14.64
C ILE A 262 -9.23 5.46 -15.66
N GLY A 263 -9.84 6.64 -15.79
CA GLY A 263 -10.89 6.94 -16.79
C GLY A 263 -12.34 6.85 -16.32
N ASN A 264 -12.58 6.66 -15.02
CA ASN A 264 -13.91 6.60 -14.36
C ASN A 264 -14.99 5.82 -15.15
N SER A 265 -14.67 4.60 -15.56
CA SER A 265 -15.62 3.70 -16.23
C SER A 265 -15.99 2.52 -15.35
N PHE A 266 -17.29 2.31 -15.13
CA PHE A 266 -17.82 1.18 -14.36
C PHE A 266 -17.95 -0.11 -15.20
N ARG A 267 -17.64 -0.05 -16.50
CA ARG A 267 -17.70 -1.22 -17.38
C ARG A 267 -16.47 -2.10 -17.18
N ILE A 268 -16.70 -3.41 -17.12
CA ILE A 268 -15.64 -4.41 -17.12
C ILE A 268 -15.23 -4.67 -18.56
N SER A 269 -13.93 -4.58 -18.79
CA SER A 269 -13.29 -4.94 -20.05
C SER A 269 -12.24 -6.00 -19.79
N SER A 270 -12.06 -6.91 -20.75
CA SER A 270 -10.95 -7.86 -20.73
C SER A 270 -9.60 -7.18 -20.94
N SER A 271 -9.60 -6.03 -21.61
CA SER A 271 -8.38 -5.28 -21.91
C SER A 271 -7.95 -4.43 -20.73
N ILE A 272 -6.66 -4.48 -20.39
CA ILE A 272 -6.05 -3.61 -19.38
C ILE A 272 -5.81 -2.19 -19.91
N PHE A 273 -5.85 -1.97 -21.23
CA PHE A 273 -5.77 -0.64 -21.83
C PHE A 273 -7.11 0.07 -21.91
N ALA A 274 -8.21 -0.63 -21.59
CA ALA A 274 -9.50 0.00 -21.44
C ALA A 274 -9.56 0.87 -20.16
N PRO A 275 -10.38 1.93 -20.18
CA PRO A 275 -10.69 2.70 -18.97
C PRO A 275 -11.46 1.83 -17.98
N GLY A 276 -11.30 2.15 -16.69
CA GLY A 276 -12.00 1.48 -15.60
C GLY A 276 -12.24 2.44 -14.44
N THR A 277 -12.57 1.89 -13.28
CA THR A 277 -12.68 2.64 -12.03
C THR A 277 -12.33 1.72 -10.86
N THR A 278 -11.76 2.25 -9.78
CA THR A 278 -11.61 1.53 -8.51
C THR A 278 -12.69 1.95 -7.55
N ILE A 279 -12.91 1.20 -6.47
CA ILE A 279 -13.85 1.59 -5.42
C ILE A 279 -13.51 2.98 -4.85
N SER A 280 -12.24 3.21 -4.53
CA SER A 280 -11.74 4.50 -4.03
C SER A 280 -11.95 5.63 -5.04
N ALA A 281 -11.61 5.42 -6.31
CA ALA A 281 -11.76 6.42 -7.35
C ALA A 281 -13.24 6.76 -7.62
N ALA A 282 -14.12 5.75 -7.66
CA ALA A 282 -15.56 5.94 -7.81
C ALA A 282 -16.13 6.81 -6.69
N ILE A 283 -15.75 6.55 -5.43
CA ILE A 283 -16.17 7.39 -4.29
C ILE A 283 -15.64 8.82 -4.45
N ALA A 284 -14.35 8.99 -4.78
CA ALA A 284 -13.76 10.33 -4.91
C ALA A 284 -14.37 11.15 -6.06
N SER A 285 -14.73 10.51 -7.17
CA SER A 285 -15.28 11.19 -8.35
C SER A 285 -16.76 11.52 -8.22
N GLU A 286 -17.56 10.65 -7.61
CA GLU A 286 -19.04 10.76 -7.67
C GLU A 286 -19.66 11.26 -6.36
N PHE A 287 -18.96 11.17 -5.22
CA PHE A 287 -19.59 11.42 -3.91
C PHE A 287 -20.07 12.86 -3.72
N ALA A 288 -19.32 13.84 -4.24
CA ALA A 288 -19.66 15.26 -4.11
C ALA A 288 -20.95 15.64 -4.86
N GLU A 289 -21.32 14.89 -5.90
CA GLU A 289 -22.51 15.14 -6.73
C GLU A 289 -23.65 14.13 -6.44
N SER A 290 -23.49 13.31 -5.39
CA SER A 290 -24.44 12.24 -5.06
C SER A 290 -25.49 12.67 -4.03
N ASP A 291 -26.71 12.17 -4.17
CA ASP A 291 -27.81 12.33 -3.20
C ASP A 291 -28.62 11.02 -3.07
N GLY A 292 -29.36 10.88 -1.98
CA GLY A 292 -30.27 9.76 -1.71
C GLY A 292 -29.64 8.38 -1.91
N LEU A 293 -30.25 7.56 -2.77
CA LEU A 293 -29.78 6.20 -3.07
C LEU A 293 -28.40 6.17 -3.73
N HIS A 294 -28.02 7.20 -4.50
CA HIS A 294 -26.69 7.28 -5.10
C HIS A 294 -25.62 7.41 -4.02
N GLN A 295 -25.83 8.33 -3.07
CA GLN A 295 -24.91 8.55 -1.96
C GLN A 295 -24.80 7.30 -1.07
N SER A 296 -25.93 6.69 -0.70
CA SER A 296 -25.91 5.42 0.05
C SER A 296 -25.20 4.29 -0.70
N GLY A 297 -25.30 4.24 -2.02
CA GLY A 297 -24.59 3.27 -2.86
C GLY A 297 -23.06 3.47 -2.84
N LEU A 298 -22.59 4.72 -2.84
CA LEU A 298 -21.17 5.04 -2.69
C LEU A 298 -20.66 4.74 -1.27
N ILE A 299 -21.48 4.96 -0.24
CA ILE A 299 -21.15 4.55 1.14
C ILE A 299 -21.07 3.02 1.23
N LEU A 300 -21.96 2.29 0.55
CA LEU A 300 -21.91 0.84 0.45
C LEU A 300 -20.64 0.35 -0.27
N LEU A 301 -20.20 1.04 -1.33
CA LEU A 301 -18.88 0.80 -1.91
C LEU A 301 -17.75 1.00 -0.90
N GLY A 302 -17.80 2.06 -0.07
CA GLY A 302 -16.82 2.29 1.00
C GLY A 302 -16.79 1.18 2.04
N LEU A 303 -17.97 0.71 2.49
CA LEU A 303 -18.09 -0.45 3.37
C LEU A 303 -17.49 -1.71 2.72
N LEU A 304 -17.75 -1.90 1.42
CA LEU A 304 -17.22 -3.03 0.67
C LEU A 304 -15.69 -2.98 0.55
N LEU A 305 -15.10 -1.80 0.31
CA LEU A 305 -13.65 -1.63 0.30
C LEU A 305 -13.04 -1.96 1.66
N PHE A 306 -13.67 -1.53 2.76
CA PHE A 306 -13.22 -1.90 4.10
C PHE A 306 -13.25 -3.42 4.31
N VAL A 307 -14.34 -4.09 3.92
CA VAL A 307 -14.47 -5.55 4.00
C VAL A 307 -13.43 -6.25 3.14
N LEU A 308 -13.25 -5.80 1.89
CA LEU A 308 -12.26 -6.34 0.96
C LEU A 308 -10.84 -6.20 1.50
N THR A 309 -10.46 -5.01 1.96
CA THR A 309 -9.13 -4.77 2.52
C THR A 309 -8.89 -5.59 3.78
N PHE A 310 -9.88 -5.71 4.67
CA PHE A 310 -9.80 -6.58 5.84
C PHE A 310 -9.53 -8.03 5.46
N PHE A 311 -10.33 -8.60 4.54
CA PHE A 311 -10.15 -10.00 4.14
C PHE A 311 -8.82 -10.25 3.42
N VAL A 312 -8.40 -9.34 2.53
CA VAL A 312 -7.11 -9.46 1.83
C VAL A 312 -5.95 -9.41 2.83
N LEU A 313 -5.95 -8.45 3.75
CA LEU A 313 -4.89 -8.32 4.76
C LEU A 313 -4.92 -9.47 5.77
N ALA A 314 -6.11 -9.92 6.18
CA ALA A 314 -6.26 -11.07 7.07
C ALA A 314 -5.74 -12.36 6.41
N ALA A 315 -6.10 -12.61 5.15
CA ALA A 315 -5.61 -13.77 4.39
C ALA A 315 -4.08 -13.75 4.26
N ALA A 316 -3.51 -12.59 3.91
CA ALA A 316 -2.07 -12.42 3.82
C ALA A 316 -1.38 -12.62 5.19
N ARG A 317 -2.00 -12.17 6.29
CA ARG A 317 -1.45 -12.39 7.64
C ARG A 317 -1.53 -13.85 8.09
N LEU A 318 -2.62 -14.53 7.76
CA LEU A 318 -2.76 -15.97 8.02
C LEU A 318 -1.74 -16.80 7.23
N MET A 319 -1.46 -16.41 5.98
CA MET A 319 -0.40 -17.01 5.16
C MET A 319 0.97 -16.86 5.83
N LEU A 320 1.30 -15.67 6.34
CA LEU A 320 2.53 -15.41 7.09
C LEU A 320 2.67 -16.29 8.32
N MET A 321 1.63 -16.35 9.17
CA MET A 321 1.65 -17.16 10.39
C MET A 321 1.88 -18.65 10.10
N ARG A 322 1.39 -19.15 8.96
CA ARG A 322 1.67 -20.53 8.52
C ARG A 322 3.10 -20.72 8.05
N LEU A 323 3.71 -19.73 7.40
CA LEU A 323 5.11 -19.78 6.97
C LEU A 323 6.08 -19.71 8.15
N GLU A 324 5.79 -18.92 9.18
CA GLU A 324 6.57 -18.86 10.42
C GLU A 324 6.58 -20.21 11.14
N LYS A 325 5.40 -20.84 11.30
CA LYS A 325 5.29 -22.17 11.91
C LYS A 325 6.07 -23.26 11.16
N LYS A 326 6.29 -23.09 9.85
CA LYS A 326 7.13 -23.98 9.04
C LYS A 326 8.62 -23.64 9.11
N ALA A 327 9.01 -22.44 9.55
CA ALA A 327 10.41 -22.03 9.75
C ALA A 327 10.96 -22.46 11.11
N GLY A 328 10.10 -22.57 12.13
CA GLY A 328 10.47 -23.02 13.47
C GLY A 328 10.60 -24.54 13.65
N LYS A 329 10.82 -25.28 12.56
CA LYS A 329 11.16 -26.71 12.53
C LYS A 329 12.36 -26.89 11.62
#